data_AF-A0A534K5A4-F1
#
_entry.id   AF-A0A534K5A4-F1
#
_cell.length_a   1.000
_cell.length_b   1.000
_cell.length_c   1.000
_cell.angle_alpha   90.00
_cell.angle_beta   90.00
_cell.angle_gamma   90.00
#
_symmetry.space_group_name_H-M   'P 1'
#
loop_
_entity.id
_entity.type
_entity.pdbx_description
1 polymer ?
#
loop_
_entity_poly.entity_id
_entity_poly.type
_entity_poly.pdbx_seq_one_letter_code
_entity_poly.pdbx_strand_id
1 'polypeptide(L)'
;MRRSSAAPIALVLMLSALAVALVPIHPAAADPTSTNNLDGTSDVVWNFSNPANYTLSNVRVAGGLATLRPQVTWWNSTTAADFAGPDSATNVDYTTYPGDIVLSTTSGVSTLLTIQPDPAAGLDAYLDRGSVTLNHGGDTTLIYDARGSTNRRPILQFSLASIPAGAVIDDAKLGLYMSAAAANPSSAELHAVTPTWAEAQVTWNDRLTGTPWTTAGGDYDARVIDVQSLNAVLGWKTWNVTQIVDLWYRSRIPNNGMILLGSAGGTNLDKTFWSSDYAVDATLRPKLDIRYRVLGATGEYISKVGGPGSLVAWQSISWNLTERSYVSDEFNGV
;
A
#
# COMPACT_ATOMS: atom_id res chain seq x y z
N MET A 1 19.79 91.61 -38.49
CA MET A 1 20.22 91.69 -37.07
C MET A 1 19.36 90.73 -36.24
N ARG A 2 20.03 89.82 -35.50
CA ARG A 2 19.66 88.96 -34.33
C ARG A 2 18.20 89.05 -33.77
N ARG A 3 17.50 88.01 -33.26
CA ARG A 3 17.79 86.62 -32.79
C ARG A 3 16.45 85.82 -32.62
N SER A 4 16.56 84.48 -32.59
CA SER A 4 15.59 83.35 -32.38
C SER A 4 14.84 83.35 -31.02
N SER A 5 13.81 82.54 -30.65
CA SER A 5 12.92 81.50 -31.23
C SER A 5 11.76 81.19 -30.23
N ALA A 6 10.55 80.91 -30.77
CA ALA A 6 9.42 80.03 -30.36
C ALA A 6 8.90 79.87 -28.89
N ALA A 7 7.61 80.27 -28.69
CA ALA A 7 6.36 79.57 -28.18
C ALA A 7 6.42 78.50 -27.05
N PRO A 8 5.33 78.14 -26.28
CA PRO A 8 3.89 78.09 -26.67
C PRO A 8 2.74 78.25 -25.59
N ILE A 9 1.49 78.37 -26.10
CA ILE A 9 0.12 77.86 -25.74
C ILE A 9 -0.31 77.54 -24.27
N ALA A 10 -1.55 77.94 -23.90
CA ALA A 10 -2.35 77.32 -22.80
C ALA A 10 -3.87 77.25 -23.14
N LEU A 11 -4.54 76.14 -22.76
CA LEU A 11 -5.96 75.81 -23.02
C LEU A 11 -6.73 75.50 -21.70
N VAL A 12 -8.04 75.73 -21.77
CA VAL A 12 -9.09 75.89 -20.74
C VAL A 12 -9.61 74.60 -20.07
N LEU A 13 -10.14 74.75 -18.84
CA LEU A 13 -10.78 73.76 -17.95
C LEU A 13 -11.98 72.97 -18.55
N MET A 14 -12.09 71.70 -18.15
CA MET A 14 -13.35 70.93 -18.08
C MET A 14 -13.38 70.08 -16.80
N LEU A 15 -14.57 69.93 -16.19
CA LEU A 15 -14.81 69.06 -15.03
C LEU A 15 -16.08 68.20 -15.23
N SER A 16 -15.99 66.96 -14.73
CA SER A 16 -17.05 65.95 -14.46
C SER A 16 -17.58 65.16 -15.68
N ALA A 17 -17.71 63.83 -15.69
CA ALA A 17 -17.63 62.81 -14.65
C ALA A 17 -17.16 61.47 -15.26
N LEU A 18 -16.30 60.71 -14.56
CA LEU A 18 -15.96 59.33 -14.94
C LEU A 18 -15.91 58.47 -13.66
N ALA A 19 -16.68 57.38 -13.66
CA ALA A 19 -16.75 56.41 -12.58
C ALA A 19 -15.36 55.79 -12.32
N VAL A 20 -14.83 55.98 -11.11
CA VAL A 20 -13.66 55.22 -10.63
C VAL A 20 -14.20 54.06 -9.83
N ALA A 21 -14.04 52.86 -10.39
CA ALA A 21 -14.25 51.61 -9.68
C ALA A 21 -13.42 51.63 -8.38
N LEU A 22 -14.05 51.26 -7.27
CA LEU A 22 -13.40 51.10 -5.98
C LEU A 22 -12.46 49.89 -6.08
N VAL A 23 -11.23 50.09 -6.57
CA VAL A 23 -10.18 49.08 -6.46
C VAL A 23 -9.89 48.93 -4.97
N PRO A 24 -10.00 47.72 -4.40
CA PRO A 24 -9.54 47.50 -3.03
C PRO A 24 -8.08 47.94 -2.98
N ILE A 25 -7.78 48.93 -2.13
CA ILE A 25 -6.41 49.28 -1.82
C ILE A 25 -5.84 48.04 -1.13
N HIS A 26 -5.16 47.20 -1.90
CA HIS A 26 -4.38 46.12 -1.33
C HIS A 26 -3.32 46.81 -0.48
N PRO A 27 -3.15 46.46 0.81
CA PRO A 27 -2.06 47.01 1.59
C PRO A 27 -0.78 46.68 0.81
N ALA A 28 -0.07 47.71 0.36
CA ALA A 28 1.22 47.54 -0.27
C ALA A 28 2.16 46.96 0.80
N ALA A 29 2.36 45.65 0.78
CA ALA A 29 3.38 44.98 1.55
C ALA A 29 4.71 45.35 0.89
N ALA A 30 5.47 46.26 1.50
CA ALA A 30 6.86 46.41 1.14
C ALA A 30 7.59 45.19 1.70
N ASP A 31 7.95 44.26 0.83
CA ASP A 31 8.81 43.14 1.21
C ASP A 31 10.13 43.71 1.76
N PRO A 32 10.60 43.23 2.93
CA PRO A 32 11.86 43.73 3.47
C PRO A 32 13.03 43.32 2.59
N THR A 33 14.06 44.15 2.59
CA THR A 33 15.34 43.74 2.02
C THR A 33 16.10 42.91 3.05
N SER A 34 16.49 41.69 2.68
CA SER A 34 17.36 40.83 3.47
C SER A 34 18.79 40.89 2.96
N THR A 35 19.75 41.10 3.86
CA THR A 35 21.18 41.03 3.57
C THR A 35 21.86 40.00 4.47
N ASN A 36 22.56 39.05 3.85
CA ASN A 36 23.30 38.02 4.59
C ASN A 36 24.67 38.54 4.98
N ASN A 37 25.04 38.34 6.24
CA ASN A 37 26.33 38.75 6.79
C ASN A 37 27.34 37.60 6.72
N LEU A 38 28.64 37.92 6.72
CA LEU A 38 29.73 36.94 6.59
C LEU A 38 29.91 36.05 7.82
N ASP A 39 29.25 36.36 8.93
CA ASP A 39 29.28 35.62 10.19
C ASP A 39 28.12 34.61 10.33
N GLY A 40 27.34 34.42 9.26
CA GLY A 40 26.21 33.48 9.24
C GLY A 40 24.89 34.07 9.76
N THR A 41 24.85 35.36 10.09
CA THR A 41 23.61 36.07 10.43
C THR A 41 22.97 36.74 9.21
N SER A 42 21.73 37.23 9.33
CA SER A 42 21.06 38.00 8.29
C SER A 42 20.30 39.16 8.88
N ASP A 43 20.48 40.35 8.29
CA ASP A 43 19.74 41.55 8.64
C ASP A 43 18.50 41.68 7.74
N VAL A 44 17.34 41.91 8.35
CA VAL A 44 16.08 42.14 7.64
C VAL A 44 15.63 43.57 7.92
N VAL A 45 15.62 44.40 6.88
CA VAL A 45 15.35 45.83 6.99
C VAL A 45 14.05 46.19 6.27
N TRP A 46 13.11 46.76 7.02
CA TRP A 46 11.94 47.42 6.45
C TRP A 46 12.17 48.93 6.41
N ASN A 47 12.17 49.50 5.21
CA ASN A 47 12.31 50.94 5.03
C ASN A 47 10.93 51.58 4.81
N PHE A 48 10.35 52.15 5.86
CA PHE A 48 9.06 52.83 5.80
C PHE A 48 9.26 54.31 5.46
N SER A 49 8.64 54.79 4.38
CA SER A 49 8.77 56.20 3.95
C SER A 49 8.05 57.19 4.89
N ASN A 50 6.96 56.77 5.53
CA ASN A 50 6.29 57.48 6.63
C ASN A 50 5.61 56.48 7.58
N PRO A 51 6.09 56.31 8.83
CA PRO A 51 5.58 55.29 9.77
C PRO A 51 4.08 55.44 10.11
N ALA A 52 3.51 56.65 10.02
CA ALA A 52 2.11 56.91 10.36
C ALA A 52 1.11 56.29 9.38
N ASN A 53 1.56 55.89 8.19
CA ASN A 53 0.72 55.30 7.15
C ASN A 53 0.57 53.77 7.26
N TYR A 54 1.21 53.14 8.26
CA TYR A 54 1.24 51.69 8.42
C TYR A 54 0.61 51.29 9.76
N THR A 55 -0.18 50.22 9.74
CA THR A 55 -0.72 49.62 10.98
C THR A 55 0.31 48.64 11.52
N LEU A 56 0.84 48.93 12.70
CA LEU A 56 1.89 48.10 13.33
C LEU A 56 1.25 47.06 14.26
N SER A 57 1.59 45.79 14.08
CA SER A 57 1.23 44.70 15.00
C SER A 57 2.50 43.98 15.44
N ASN A 58 2.72 43.85 16.75
CA ASN A 58 3.88 43.19 17.36
C ASN A 58 5.28 43.76 17.00
N VAL A 59 5.34 44.98 16.45
CA VAL A 59 6.58 45.72 16.13
C VAL A 59 6.66 46.98 17.00
N ARG A 60 7.88 47.38 17.41
CA ARG A 60 8.14 48.69 18.01
C ARG A 60 9.12 49.48 17.13
N VAL A 61 8.78 50.72 16.80
CA VAL A 61 9.66 51.64 16.05
C VAL A 61 10.22 52.68 17.01
N ALA A 62 11.56 52.79 17.08
CA ALA A 62 12.23 53.83 17.86
C ALA A 62 13.51 54.27 17.15
N GLY A 63 13.69 55.57 16.91
CA GLY A 63 14.93 56.14 16.37
C GLY A 63 15.31 55.67 14.96
N GLY A 64 14.33 55.27 14.12
CA GLY A 64 14.60 54.81 12.75
C GLY A 64 14.92 53.32 12.62
N LEU A 65 14.85 52.56 13.71
CA LEU A 65 14.96 51.10 13.72
C LEU A 65 13.63 50.48 14.16
N ALA A 66 13.20 49.44 13.45
CA ALA A 66 12.04 48.62 13.82
C ALA A 66 12.55 47.28 14.36
N THR A 67 12.15 46.92 15.57
CA THR A 67 12.44 45.61 16.16
C THR A 67 11.14 44.87 16.47
N LEU A 68 11.11 43.56 16.20
CA LEU A 68 10.06 42.68 16.69
C LEU A 68 10.09 42.70 18.22
N ARG A 69 8.93 42.82 18.87
CA ARG A 69 8.90 42.67 20.33
C ARG A 69 9.31 41.25 20.69
N PRO A 70 10.34 41.04 21.53
CA PRO A 70 10.66 39.71 22.02
C PRO A 70 9.45 39.16 22.79
N GLN A 71 8.92 38.01 22.37
CA GLN A 71 8.02 37.26 23.23
C GLN A 71 8.86 36.58 24.30
N VAL A 72 8.53 36.83 25.57
CA VAL A 72 9.27 36.29 26.74
C VAL A 72 8.66 34.97 27.22
N THR A 73 7.54 34.56 26.63
CA THR A 73 6.89 33.28 26.93
C THR A 73 7.19 32.30 25.81
N TRP A 74 7.96 31.28 26.17
CA TRP A 74 8.24 30.12 25.35
C TRP A 74 6.91 29.39 25.09
N TRP A 75 6.51 29.25 23.83
CA TRP A 75 5.37 28.41 23.48
C TRP A 75 5.91 27.02 23.12
N ASN A 76 5.80 26.10 24.06
CA ASN A 76 6.14 24.70 23.82
C ASN A 76 4.81 23.96 23.63
N SER A 77 4.53 23.53 22.40
CA SER A 77 3.38 22.67 22.12
C SER A 77 3.79 21.24 22.48
N THR A 78 3.65 20.88 23.75
CA THR A 78 4.23 19.64 24.30
C THR A 78 3.20 18.71 24.91
N THR A 79 1.90 19.07 24.89
CA THR A 79 0.85 18.23 25.45
C THR A 79 -0.10 17.74 24.37
N ALA A 80 -0.72 16.57 24.57
CA ALA A 80 -1.68 16.00 23.62
C ALA A 80 -2.90 16.92 23.37
N ALA A 81 -3.22 17.81 24.30
CA ALA A 81 -4.29 18.80 24.16
C ALA A 81 -3.95 19.92 23.16
N ASP A 82 -2.67 20.21 22.95
CA ASP A 82 -2.21 21.25 22.01
C ASP A 82 -2.40 20.82 20.54
N PHE A 83 -2.52 19.52 20.30
CA PHE A 83 -2.80 18.90 19.00
C PHE A 83 -4.29 18.57 18.79
N ALA A 84 -5.16 18.89 19.75
CA ALA A 84 -6.59 18.61 19.72
C ALA A 84 -7.44 19.73 19.08
N GLY A 85 -6.80 20.64 18.33
CA GLY A 85 -7.45 21.70 17.55
C GLY A 85 -8.38 21.14 16.44
N PRO A 86 -9.05 21.98 15.63
CA PRO A 86 -10.12 21.58 14.70
C PRO A 86 -9.68 20.66 13.55
N ASP A 87 -8.44 20.18 13.59
CA ASP A 87 -7.78 19.38 12.58
C ASP A 87 -8.04 17.89 12.91
N SER A 88 -8.77 17.19 12.05
CA SER A 88 -9.07 15.78 12.26
C SER A 88 -7.79 14.94 12.19
N ALA A 89 -7.35 14.39 13.32
CA ALA A 89 -6.28 13.40 13.38
C ALA A 89 -6.77 12.07 12.77
N THR A 90 -6.66 11.96 11.45
CA THR A 90 -6.92 10.69 10.76
C THR A 90 -5.59 9.95 10.62
N ASN A 91 -5.52 8.70 11.09
CA ASN A 91 -4.33 7.85 11.02
C ASN A 91 -3.10 8.37 11.79
N VAL A 92 -3.30 9.04 12.93
CA VAL A 92 -2.21 9.40 13.83
C VAL A 92 -2.34 8.56 15.10
N ASP A 93 -1.31 7.78 15.41
CA ASP A 93 -1.15 7.03 16.65
C ASP A 93 -0.20 7.78 17.58
N TYR A 94 -0.77 8.26 18.69
CA TYR A 94 -0.10 8.98 19.77
C TYR A 94 -0.01 8.15 21.05
N THR A 95 -0.40 6.86 21.00
CA THR A 95 -0.59 6.00 22.17
C THR A 95 0.42 4.87 22.25
N THR A 96 0.84 4.32 21.12
CA THR A 96 1.77 3.18 21.08
C THR A 96 3.18 3.59 21.48
N TYR A 97 3.58 4.82 21.21
CA TYR A 97 4.90 5.38 21.54
C TYR A 97 4.75 6.77 22.18
N PRO A 98 4.68 6.87 23.52
CA PRO A 98 4.53 8.15 24.21
C PRO A 98 5.73 9.06 23.92
N GLY A 99 5.48 10.17 23.24
CA GLY A 99 6.51 11.15 22.82
C GLY A 99 6.74 11.23 21.31
N ASP A 100 6.24 10.26 20.55
CA ASP A 100 6.35 10.20 19.10
C ASP A 100 4.99 10.41 18.41
N ILE A 101 5.00 11.09 17.26
CA ILE A 101 3.85 11.13 16.34
C ILE A 101 4.08 10.04 15.31
N VAL A 102 3.37 8.93 15.44
CA VAL A 102 3.45 7.83 14.47
C VAL A 102 2.20 7.87 13.60
N LEU A 103 2.34 7.76 12.29
CA LEU A 103 1.17 7.47 11.45
C LEU A 103 0.69 6.07 11.81
N SER A 104 -0.52 5.94 12.34
CA SER A 104 -1.14 4.64 12.57
C SER A 104 -1.16 3.90 11.24
N THR A 105 -0.48 2.76 11.18
CA THR A 105 -0.29 1.98 9.95
C THR A 105 -1.57 1.24 9.56
N THR A 106 -2.70 1.91 9.34
CA THR A 106 -3.94 1.23 8.91
C THR A 106 -5.06 2.21 8.56
N SER A 107 -5.36 2.47 7.28
CA SER A 107 -6.74 2.75 6.81
C SER A 107 -6.83 2.83 5.27
N GLY A 108 -6.70 1.69 4.59
CA GLY A 108 -7.42 1.46 3.35
C GLY A 108 -8.68 0.65 3.67
N VAL A 109 -9.75 0.79 2.89
CA VAL A 109 -10.90 -0.14 3.00
C VAL A 109 -10.40 -1.53 2.62
N SER A 110 -10.55 -2.51 3.52
CA SER A 110 -10.22 -3.90 3.19
C SER A 110 -11.15 -4.38 2.09
N THR A 111 -10.56 -4.71 0.94
CA THR A 111 -11.27 -5.09 -0.27
C THR A 111 -11.10 -6.60 -0.47
N LEU A 112 -12.22 -7.30 -0.71
CA LEU A 112 -12.19 -8.71 -1.08
C LEU A 112 -12.01 -8.84 -2.60
N LEU A 113 -10.97 -9.55 -3.00
CA LEU A 113 -10.75 -10.02 -4.35
C LEU A 113 -10.87 -11.54 -4.37
N THR A 114 -11.81 -12.05 -5.16
CA THR A 114 -11.97 -13.48 -5.41
C THR A 114 -11.33 -13.83 -6.74
N ILE A 115 -10.30 -14.67 -6.72
CA ILE A 115 -9.68 -15.25 -7.90
C ILE A 115 -10.26 -16.65 -8.08
N GLN A 116 -11.12 -16.82 -9.08
CA GLN A 116 -11.79 -18.10 -9.38
C GLN A 116 -11.68 -18.34 -10.91
N PRO A 117 -10.60 -18.98 -11.37
CA PRO A 117 -10.31 -19.08 -12.79
C PRO A 117 -11.31 -19.96 -13.54
N ASP A 118 -11.43 -19.72 -14.84
CA ASP A 118 -12.15 -20.58 -15.77
C ASP A 118 -11.24 -21.72 -16.28
N PRO A 119 -11.73 -22.66 -17.11
CA PRO A 119 -10.91 -23.76 -17.62
C PRO A 119 -9.70 -23.32 -18.46
N ALA A 120 -9.68 -22.10 -19.00
CA ALA A 120 -8.57 -21.62 -19.82
C ALA A 120 -7.46 -20.96 -19.00
N ALA A 121 -7.80 -20.36 -17.86
CA ALA A 121 -6.87 -19.72 -16.94
C ALA A 121 -6.55 -20.55 -15.69
N GLY A 122 -7.33 -21.61 -15.45
CA GLY A 122 -7.13 -22.56 -14.37
C GLY A 122 -5.79 -23.28 -14.52
N LEU A 123 -5.17 -23.58 -13.38
CA LEU A 123 -4.00 -24.42 -13.30
C LEU A 123 -4.21 -25.36 -12.13
N ASP A 124 -4.89 -26.47 -12.38
CA ASP A 124 -5.13 -27.52 -11.41
C ASP A 124 -5.08 -28.93 -12.01
N ALA A 125 -4.51 -29.86 -11.25
CA ALA A 125 -4.45 -31.26 -11.60
C ALA A 125 -4.44 -32.08 -10.31
N TYR A 126 -4.40 -33.42 -10.41
CA TYR A 126 -4.00 -34.25 -9.29
C TYR A 126 -2.98 -35.30 -9.71
N LEU A 127 -2.01 -35.54 -8.85
CA LEU A 127 -0.98 -36.56 -9.07
C LEU A 127 -1.53 -37.91 -8.60
N ASP A 128 -1.60 -38.91 -9.47
CA ASP A 128 -2.15 -40.23 -9.15
C ASP A 128 -1.07 -41.31 -9.04
N ARG A 129 -0.82 -41.83 -7.84
CA ARG A 129 0.13 -42.93 -7.62
C ARG A 129 -0.32 -44.24 -8.27
N GLY A 130 -1.62 -44.45 -8.44
CA GLY A 130 -2.18 -45.60 -9.14
C GLY A 130 -2.04 -45.52 -10.66
N SER A 131 -1.74 -44.34 -11.22
CA SER A 131 -1.57 -44.11 -12.66
C SER A 131 -0.43 -43.13 -12.90
N VAL A 132 0.80 -43.57 -12.63
CA VAL A 132 1.94 -42.68 -12.40
C VAL A 132 2.40 -41.82 -13.59
N THR A 133 1.99 -42.17 -14.80
CA THR A 133 2.31 -41.44 -16.04
C THR A 133 1.09 -40.74 -16.64
N LEU A 134 -0.08 -40.83 -16.00
CA LEU A 134 -1.30 -40.19 -16.50
C LEU A 134 -1.36 -38.74 -16.01
N ASN A 135 -1.72 -37.85 -16.92
CA ASN A 135 -2.02 -36.45 -16.62
C ASN A 135 -3.53 -36.31 -16.36
N HIS A 136 -3.87 -35.45 -15.39
CA HIS A 136 -5.24 -35.20 -14.95
C HIS A 136 -5.62 -33.70 -14.98
N GLY A 137 -4.88 -32.90 -15.76
CA GLY A 137 -5.07 -31.45 -15.81
C GLY A 137 -6.26 -30.98 -16.65
N GLY A 138 -7.04 -31.89 -17.25
CA GLY A 138 -8.28 -31.56 -17.95
C GLY A 138 -9.50 -32.29 -17.37
N ASP A 139 -9.34 -32.93 -16.21
CA ASP A 139 -10.42 -33.63 -15.54
C ASP A 139 -11.29 -32.61 -14.82
N THR A 140 -12.62 -32.79 -14.88
CA THR A 140 -13.58 -31.90 -14.18
C THR A 140 -13.54 -31.99 -12.65
N THR A 141 -12.69 -32.86 -12.09
CA THR A 141 -12.57 -33.11 -10.65
C THR A 141 -11.12 -33.26 -10.23
N LEU A 142 -10.81 -32.78 -9.03
CA LEU A 142 -9.56 -33.05 -8.33
C LEU A 142 -9.80 -34.14 -7.28
N ILE A 143 -8.98 -35.19 -7.30
CA ILE A 143 -9.10 -36.29 -6.35
C ILE A 143 -8.00 -36.20 -5.30
N TYR A 144 -8.41 -36.20 -4.04
CA TYR A 144 -7.54 -36.34 -2.88
C TYR A 144 -7.68 -37.74 -2.30
N ASP A 145 -6.56 -38.40 -2.01
CA ASP A 145 -6.52 -39.67 -1.32
C ASP A 145 -5.18 -39.86 -0.60
N ALA A 146 -5.20 -40.18 0.69
CA ALA A 146 -4.00 -40.41 1.48
C ALA A 146 -3.58 -41.89 1.58
N ARG A 147 -4.35 -42.81 0.98
CA ARG A 147 -4.05 -44.25 1.02
C ARG A 147 -2.74 -44.55 0.28
N GLY A 148 -1.88 -45.39 0.86
CA GLY A 148 -0.55 -45.66 0.31
C GLY A 148 -0.55 -46.11 -1.15
N SER A 149 -1.38 -47.09 -1.55
CA SER A 149 -1.42 -47.61 -2.92
C SER A 149 -2.18 -46.75 -3.93
N THR A 150 -3.05 -45.86 -3.46
CA THR A 150 -3.99 -45.07 -4.27
C THR A 150 -3.84 -43.58 -3.97
N ASN A 151 -2.65 -43.17 -3.52
CA ASN A 151 -2.37 -41.80 -3.08
C ASN A 151 -2.60 -40.84 -4.23
N ARG A 152 -3.45 -39.83 -4.01
CA ARG A 152 -3.81 -38.81 -4.99
C ARG A 152 -3.69 -37.44 -4.37
N ARG A 153 -2.96 -36.55 -5.05
CA ARG A 153 -2.54 -35.26 -4.50
C ARG A 153 -2.99 -34.14 -5.44
N PRO A 154 -4.08 -33.42 -5.09
CA PRO A 154 -4.43 -32.19 -5.79
C PRO A 154 -3.27 -31.21 -5.77
N ILE A 155 -2.95 -30.65 -6.93
CA ILE A 155 -1.94 -29.61 -7.13
C ILE A 155 -2.59 -28.48 -7.91
N LEU A 156 -2.36 -27.24 -7.49
CA LEU A 156 -3.08 -26.09 -8.01
C LEU A 156 -2.31 -24.79 -7.84
N GLN A 157 -2.44 -23.88 -8.80
CA GLN A 157 -1.74 -22.60 -8.82
C GLN A 157 -2.71 -21.47 -9.21
N PHE A 158 -2.61 -20.35 -8.51
CA PHE A 158 -3.38 -19.15 -8.82
C PHE A 158 -2.45 -18.02 -9.26
N SER A 159 -2.81 -17.34 -10.34
CA SER A 159 -2.18 -16.07 -10.70
C SER A 159 -2.58 -14.98 -9.72
N LEU A 160 -1.61 -14.22 -9.22
CA LEU A 160 -1.85 -13.07 -8.32
C LEU A 160 -1.82 -11.72 -9.05
N ALA A 161 -1.80 -11.73 -10.38
CA ALA A 161 -1.64 -10.52 -11.20
C ALA A 161 -2.78 -9.49 -11.04
N SER A 162 -3.93 -9.92 -10.52
CA SER A 162 -5.08 -9.05 -10.23
C SER A 162 -4.98 -8.29 -8.90
N ILE A 163 -3.99 -8.60 -8.05
CA ILE A 163 -3.72 -7.83 -6.83
C ILE A 163 -3.02 -6.52 -7.25
N PRO A 164 -3.58 -5.33 -6.93
CA PRO A 164 -2.96 -4.06 -7.27
C PRO A 164 -1.56 -3.91 -6.66
N ALA A 165 -0.68 -3.13 -7.29
CA ALA A 165 0.62 -2.78 -6.71
C ALA A 165 0.47 -1.97 -5.41
N GLY A 166 1.38 -2.17 -4.45
CA GLY A 166 1.35 -1.49 -3.15
C GLY A 166 0.24 -1.98 -2.21
N ALA A 167 -0.36 -3.13 -2.49
CA ALA A 167 -1.32 -3.78 -1.62
C ALA A 167 -0.63 -4.43 -0.41
N VAL A 168 -1.31 -4.39 0.73
CA VAL A 168 -0.99 -5.19 1.92
C VAL A 168 -2.06 -6.27 2.03
N ILE A 169 -1.62 -7.52 2.10
CA ILE A 169 -2.51 -8.69 2.24
C ILE A 169 -2.92 -8.82 3.71
N ASP A 170 -4.22 -8.72 3.99
CA ASP A 170 -4.78 -8.88 5.34
C ASP A 170 -5.15 -10.35 5.62
N ASP A 171 -5.80 -11.02 4.66
CA ASP A 171 -6.26 -12.41 4.79
C ASP A 171 -6.30 -13.11 3.42
N ALA A 172 -5.67 -14.28 3.38
CA ALA A 172 -5.59 -15.33 2.36
C ALA A 172 -6.45 -16.57 2.60
N LYS A 173 -7.50 -16.89 1.81
CA LYS A 173 -8.20 -18.19 1.91
C LYS A 173 -8.24 -18.95 0.58
N LEU A 174 -7.67 -20.14 0.55
CA LEU A 174 -7.93 -21.12 -0.51
C LEU A 174 -9.25 -21.82 -0.19
N GLY A 175 -10.18 -21.85 -1.16
CA GLY A 175 -11.43 -22.60 -1.07
C GLY A 175 -11.52 -23.67 -2.15
N LEU A 176 -11.82 -24.90 -1.75
CA LEU A 176 -12.15 -26.01 -2.65
C LEU A 176 -13.54 -26.55 -2.31
N TYR A 177 -14.39 -26.77 -3.32
CA TYR A 177 -15.71 -27.34 -3.10
C TYR A 177 -15.67 -28.87 -3.20
N MET A 178 -15.95 -29.55 -2.08
CA MET A 178 -15.95 -31.01 -2.02
C MET A 178 -17.30 -31.57 -2.45
N SER A 179 -17.34 -32.26 -3.59
CA SER A 179 -18.56 -32.76 -4.23
C SER A 179 -18.88 -34.21 -3.89
N ALA A 180 -17.87 -35.01 -3.54
CA ALA A 180 -18.04 -36.36 -3.02
C ALA A 180 -16.97 -36.67 -1.96
N ALA A 181 -17.30 -37.55 -1.03
CA ALA A 181 -16.38 -37.94 0.03
C ALA A 181 -16.67 -39.34 0.53
N ALA A 182 -15.60 -40.12 0.68
CA ALA A 182 -15.62 -41.34 1.45
C ALA A 182 -15.76 -41.05 2.96
N ALA A 183 -16.29 -42.03 3.69
CA ALA A 183 -16.76 -41.85 5.07
C ALA A 183 -15.67 -41.46 6.08
N ASN A 184 -14.46 -42.00 5.92
CA ASN A 184 -13.42 -41.84 6.93
C ASN A 184 -12.73 -40.47 6.81
N PRO A 185 -12.48 -39.79 7.95
CA PRO A 185 -11.81 -38.50 7.94
C PRO A 185 -10.32 -38.65 7.60
N SER A 186 -9.78 -37.64 6.93
CA SER A 186 -8.35 -37.54 6.62
C SER A 186 -7.84 -36.14 6.97
N SER A 187 -6.62 -36.06 7.50
CA SER A 187 -5.94 -34.78 7.73
C SER A 187 -5.24 -34.36 6.44
N ALA A 188 -5.72 -33.28 5.83
CA ALA A 188 -5.22 -32.78 4.57
C ALA A 188 -4.36 -31.52 4.80
N GLU A 189 -3.05 -31.71 4.66
CA GLU A 189 -2.01 -30.71 4.84
C GLU A 189 -1.73 -30.01 3.52
N LEU A 190 -1.67 -28.69 3.55
CA LEU A 190 -1.37 -27.88 2.37
C LEU A 190 0.10 -27.45 2.41
N HIS A 191 0.81 -27.65 1.31
CA HIS A 191 2.23 -27.33 1.18
C HIS A 191 2.49 -26.50 -0.08
N ALA A 192 3.57 -25.71 -0.08
CA ALA A 192 4.01 -24.99 -1.27
C ALA A 192 4.79 -25.94 -2.19
N VAL A 193 4.49 -25.92 -3.49
CA VAL A 193 5.25 -26.66 -4.50
C VAL A 193 6.58 -25.93 -4.74
N THR A 194 7.69 -26.67 -4.85
CA THR A 194 9.02 -26.05 -4.95
C THR A 194 9.49 -25.79 -6.37
N PRO A 195 9.40 -26.72 -7.35
CA PRO A 195 9.72 -26.43 -8.74
C PRO A 195 8.48 -25.99 -9.54
N THR A 196 8.71 -25.40 -10.71
CA THR A 196 7.65 -25.15 -11.69
C THR A 196 7.11 -26.45 -12.28
N TRP A 197 5.84 -26.45 -12.66
CA TRP A 197 5.16 -27.54 -13.36
C TRP A 197 4.21 -26.97 -14.42
N ALA A 198 3.74 -27.81 -15.32
CA ALA A 198 2.74 -27.42 -16.33
C ALA A 198 1.54 -28.37 -16.25
N GLU A 199 0.34 -27.80 -16.11
CA GLU A 199 -0.90 -28.54 -15.94
C GLU A 199 -1.11 -29.62 -17.00
N ALA A 200 -0.90 -29.30 -18.28
CA ALA A 200 -1.06 -30.26 -19.38
C ALA A 200 0.02 -31.36 -19.44
N GLN A 201 1.05 -31.31 -18.58
CA GLN A 201 2.20 -32.23 -18.62
C GLN A 201 2.46 -32.95 -17.30
N VAL A 202 1.91 -32.45 -16.20
CA VAL A 202 2.22 -32.93 -14.85
C VAL A 202 1.66 -34.33 -14.62
N THR A 203 2.46 -35.22 -14.06
CA THR A 203 2.08 -36.58 -13.68
C THR A 203 2.69 -36.91 -12.32
N TRP A 204 2.39 -38.09 -11.77
CA TRP A 204 3.02 -38.52 -10.52
C TRP A 204 4.55 -38.60 -10.63
N ASN A 205 5.09 -39.03 -11.78
CA ASN A 205 6.53 -39.16 -11.97
C ASN A 205 7.19 -37.86 -12.45
N ASP A 206 6.51 -37.10 -13.30
CA ASP A 206 7.09 -35.98 -14.04
C ASP A 206 6.37 -34.66 -13.78
N ARG A 207 7.13 -33.58 -13.54
CA ARG A 207 6.58 -32.22 -13.40
C ARG A 207 6.37 -31.50 -14.73
N LEU A 208 7.15 -31.89 -15.73
CA LEU A 208 7.09 -31.50 -17.14
C LEU A 208 7.44 -32.73 -17.97
N THR A 209 7.02 -32.80 -19.23
CA THR A 209 7.33 -33.95 -20.09
C THR A 209 8.84 -34.25 -20.12
N GLY A 210 9.24 -35.44 -19.66
CA GLY A 210 10.64 -35.88 -19.61
C GLY A 210 11.48 -35.22 -18.50
N THR A 211 10.86 -34.46 -17.59
CA THR A 211 11.52 -33.87 -16.42
C THR A 211 10.87 -34.40 -15.14
N PRO A 212 11.52 -35.35 -14.43
CA PRO A 212 10.96 -35.96 -13.24
C PRO A 212 10.90 -34.99 -12.06
N TRP A 213 10.04 -35.31 -11.09
CA TRP A 213 10.18 -34.82 -9.73
C TRP A 213 11.45 -35.41 -9.09
N THR A 214 12.02 -34.73 -8.10
CA THR A 214 13.12 -35.30 -7.29
C THR A 214 12.63 -36.53 -6.55
N THR A 215 11.43 -36.44 -5.96
CA THR A 215 10.69 -37.58 -5.42
C THR A 215 9.33 -37.67 -6.10
N ALA A 216 8.99 -38.82 -6.65
CA ALA A 216 7.70 -39.04 -7.31
C ALA A 216 6.52 -38.70 -6.36
N GLY A 217 5.50 -38.05 -6.90
CA GLY A 217 4.35 -37.52 -6.16
C GLY A 217 4.44 -36.04 -5.83
N GLY A 218 5.35 -35.29 -6.46
CA GLY A 218 5.47 -33.84 -6.30
C GLY A 218 6.54 -33.44 -5.29
N ASP A 219 7.39 -32.48 -5.68
CA ASP A 219 8.36 -31.84 -4.79
C ASP A 219 7.71 -30.61 -4.11
N TYR A 220 7.85 -30.51 -2.78
CA TYR A 220 7.20 -29.47 -1.98
C TYR A 220 8.06 -29.07 -0.78
N ASP A 221 7.73 -27.91 -0.19
CA ASP A 221 8.33 -27.44 1.06
C ASP A 221 7.72 -28.18 2.25
N ALA A 222 8.57 -28.73 3.13
CA ALA A 222 8.14 -29.50 4.29
C ALA A 222 7.31 -28.69 5.30
N ARG A 223 7.37 -27.35 5.28
CA ARG A 223 6.54 -26.48 6.10
C ARG A 223 5.08 -26.61 5.67
N VAL A 224 4.25 -27.00 6.62
CA VAL A 224 2.79 -27.00 6.48
C VAL A 224 2.29 -25.55 6.46
N ILE A 225 1.52 -25.18 5.44
CA ILE A 225 0.86 -23.87 5.33
C ILE A 225 -0.35 -23.84 6.26
N ASP A 226 -1.21 -24.85 6.14
CA ASP A 226 -2.40 -25.06 6.97
C ASP A 226 -2.87 -26.51 6.85
N VAL A 227 -3.74 -26.94 7.77
CA VAL A 227 -4.28 -28.30 7.81
C VAL A 227 -5.80 -28.25 7.94
N GLN A 228 -6.50 -29.08 7.16
CA GLN A 228 -7.94 -29.26 7.29
C GLN A 228 -8.30 -30.72 7.51
N SER A 229 -9.28 -30.97 8.39
CA SER A 229 -9.86 -32.30 8.54
C SER A 229 -10.97 -32.51 7.51
N LEU A 230 -10.71 -33.36 6.53
CA LEU A 230 -11.67 -33.72 5.49
C LEU A 230 -12.49 -34.94 5.93
N ASN A 231 -13.70 -34.69 6.41
CA ASN A 231 -14.69 -35.73 6.75
C ASN A 231 -15.67 -35.96 5.58
N ALA A 232 -16.75 -36.72 5.82
CA ALA A 232 -17.77 -37.02 4.80
C ALA A 232 -18.74 -35.85 4.50
N VAL A 233 -18.61 -34.71 5.18
CA VAL A 233 -19.54 -33.58 5.01
C VAL A 233 -19.14 -32.78 3.76
N LEU A 234 -19.97 -32.83 2.72
CA LEU A 234 -19.76 -32.13 1.46
C LEU A 234 -19.79 -30.60 1.59
N GLY A 235 -19.30 -29.91 0.57
CA GLY A 235 -19.29 -28.45 0.49
C GLY A 235 -17.89 -27.83 0.61
N TRP A 236 -17.83 -26.53 0.86
CA TRP A 236 -16.59 -25.77 0.90
C TRP A 236 -15.65 -26.23 2.01
N LYS A 237 -14.39 -26.42 1.65
CA LYS A 237 -13.25 -26.63 2.54
C LYS A 237 -12.26 -25.49 2.31
N THR A 238 -11.74 -24.93 3.40
CA THR A 238 -10.96 -23.69 3.34
C THR A 238 -9.65 -23.81 4.10
N TRP A 239 -8.56 -23.37 3.49
CA TRP A 239 -7.24 -23.30 4.12
C TRP A 239 -6.78 -21.85 4.22
N ASN A 240 -6.12 -21.51 5.32
CA ASN A 240 -5.48 -20.21 5.51
C ASN A 240 -4.15 -20.16 4.76
N VAL A 241 -4.08 -19.35 3.71
CA VAL A 241 -2.91 -19.19 2.85
C VAL A 241 -2.34 -17.77 2.90
N THR A 242 -2.72 -16.99 3.91
CA THR A 242 -2.34 -15.55 4.04
C THR A 242 -0.83 -15.35 3.93
N GLN A 243 -0.06 -16.12 4.70
CA GLN A 243 1.40 -15.96 4.75
C GLN A 243 2.07 -16.31 3.42
N ILE A 244 1.65 -17.40 2.76
CA ILE A 244 2.27 -17.81 1.49
C ILE A 244 1.91 -16.84 0.36
N VAL A 245 0.66 -16.34 0.34
CA VAL A 245 0.21 -15.34 -0.63
C VAL A 245 0.95 -14.01 -0.46
N ASP A 246 1.18 -13.54 0.77
CA ASP A 246 2.01 -12.34 1.01
C ASP A 246 3.43 -12.51 0.48
N LEU A 247 4.06 -13.66 0.76
CA LEU A 247 5.41 -13.96 0.30
C LEU A 247 5.52 -14.01 -1.24
N TRP A 248 4.53 -14.61 -1.92
CA TRP A 248 4.45 -14.63 -3.38
C TRP A 248 4.22 -13.25 -3.97
N TYR A 249 3.27 -12.50 -3.43
CA TYR A 249 2.93 -11.15 -3.90
C TYR A 249 4.15 -10.23 -3.79
N ARG A 250 4.90 -10.31 -2.69
CA ARG A 250 6.14 -9.54 -2.47
C ARG A 250 7.37 -10.14 -3.15
N SER A 251 7.19 -11.17 -3.99
CA SER A 251 8.25 -11.86 -4.73
C SER A 251 9.41 -12.36 -3.84
N ARG A 252 9.12 -12.72 -2.58
CA ARG A 252 10.12 -13.27 -1.64
C ARG A 252 10.46 -14.72 -1.94
N ILE A 253 9.50 -15.44 -2.51
CA ILE A 253 9.64 -16.79 -3.05
C ILE A 253 8.81 -16.90 -4.35
N PRO A 254 9.17 -17.81 -5.27
CA PRO A 254 8.37 -18.06 -6.47
C PRO A 254 6.98 -18.62 -6.12
N ASN A 255 5.96 -18.20 -6.86
CA ASN A 255 4.63 -18.81 -6.82
C ASN A 255 4.61 -20.00 -7.79
N ASN A 256 4.83 -21.21 -7.28
CA ASN A 256 4.70 -22.46 -8.04
C ASN A 256 3.43 -23.23 -7.67
N GLY A 257 2.52 -22.62 -6.91
CA GLY A 257 1.28 -23.24 -6.45
C GLY A 257 1.42 -24.04 -5.15
N MET A 258 0.36 -24.78 -4.84
CA MET A 258 0.20 -25.58 -3.63
C MET A 258 -0.17 -27.01 -3.98
N ILE A 259 0.20 -27.93 -3.09
CA ILE A 259 -0.17 -29.34 -3.17
C ILE A 259 -0.83 -29.77 -1.86
N LEU A 260 -1.90 -30.56 -1.98
CA LEU A 260 -2.63 -31.11 -0.85
C LEU A 260 -2.16 -32.54 -0.58
N LEU A 261 -1.68 -32.78 0.63
CA LEU A 261 -1.08 -34.02 1.08
C LEU A 261 -1.86 -34.58 2.27
N GLY A 262 -1.80 -35.90 2.46
CA GLY A 262 -2.37 -36.55 3.63
C GLY A 262 -1.38 -37.49 4.28
N SER A 263 -1.54 -37.73 5.57
CA SER A 263 -0.78 -38.75 6.27
C SER A 263 -1.16 -40.15 5.77
N ALA A 264 -0.15 -40.93 5.36
CA ALA A 264 -0.37 -42.25 4.82
C ALA A 264 -0.94 -43.20 5.89
N GLY A 265 -2.15 -43.71 5.66
CA GLY A 265 -2.79 -44.67 6.56
C GLY A 265 -4.29 -44.76 6.34
N GLY A 266 -4.93 -45.81 6.85
CA GLY A 266 -6.39 -45.95 6.82
C GLY A 266 -6.97 -46.48 5.50
N THR A 267 -8.30 -46.56 5.46
CA THR A 267 -9.10 -47.02 4.33
C THR A 267 -10.22 -46.02 4.05
N ASN A 268 -10.77 -46.01 2.83
CA ASN A 268 -11.93 -45.19 2.46
C ASN A 268 -11.73 -43.69 2.74
N LEU A 269 -10.61 -43.14 2.27
CA LEU A 269 -10.20 -41.75 2.54
C LEU A 269 -10.42 -40.80 1.37
N ASP A 270 -10.80 -41.28 0.20
CA ASP A 270 -10.95 -40.45 -1.00
C ASP A 270 -11.94 -39.30 -0.81
N LYS A 271 -11.57 -38.14 -1.36
CA LYS A 271 -12.37 -36.92 -1.42
C LYS A 271 -12.28 -36.37 -2.83
N THR A 272 -13.40 -35.90 -3.36
CA THR A 272 -13.50 -35.34 -4.70
C THR A 272 -13.86 -33.87 -4.58
N PHE A 273 -13.08 -33.03 -5.24
CA PHE A 273 -13.34 -31.61 -5.39
C PHE A 273 -13.64 -31.30 -6.86
N TRP A 274 -14.38 -30.22 -7.13
CA TRP A 274 -14.45 -29.70 -8.49
C TRP A 274 -13.14 -29.02 -8.88
N SER A 275 -12.71 -29.18 -10.13
CA SER A 275 -11.58 -28.49 -10.73
C SER A 275 -12.04 -27.21 -11.44
N SER A 276 -11.09 -26.45 -11.97
CA SER A 276 -11.36 -25.29 -12.83
C SER A 276 -12.13 -25.66 -14.11
N ASP A 277 -11.98 -26.90 -14.62
CA ASP A 277 -12.69 -27.46 -15.77
C ASP A 277 -14.19 -27.73 -15.53
N TYR A 278 -14.66 -27.66 -14.29
CA TYR A 278 -16.06 -27.93 -13.99
C TYR A 278 -16.99 -26.92 -14.69
N ALA A 279 -17.77 -27.38 -15.66
CA ALA A 279 -18.54 -26.51 -16.57
C ALA A 279 -20.00 -26.25 -16.15
N VAL A 280 -20.55 -27.04 -15.21
CA VAL A 280 -21.98 -26.97 -14.87
C VAL A 280 -22.32 -25.79 -13.96
N ASP A 281 -21.53 -25.57 -12.91
CA ASP A 281 -21.67 -24.43 -12.02
C ASP A 281 -20.29 -23.85 -11.68
N ALA A 282 -19.95 -22.76 -12.36
CA ALA A 282 -18.67 -22.08 -12.21
C ALA A 282 -18.43 -21.55 -10.79
N THR A 283 -19.48 -21.36 -9.98
CA THR A 283 -19.33 -20.85 -8.61
C THR A 283 -18.72 -21.88 -7.67
N LEU A 284 -18.71 -23.16 -8.04
CA LEU A 284 -18.16 -24.26 -7.24
C LEU A 284 -16.70 -24.61 -7.58
N ARG A 285 -16.08 -23.90 -8.53
CA ARG A 285 -14.66 -24.09 -8.91
C ARG A 285 -13.70 -23.67 -7.78
N PRO A 286 -12.46 -24.16 -7.77
CA PRO A 286 -11.43 -23.69 -6.86
C PRO A 286 -11.31 -22.16 -6.87
N LYS A 287 -11.16 -21.55 -5.68
CA LYS A 287 -11.01 -20.11 -5.57
C LYS A 287 -10.00 -19.69 -4.52
N LEU A 288 -9.41 -18.53 -4.71
CA LEU A 288 -8.55 -17.84 -3.77
C LEU A 288 -9.20 -16.50 -3.40
N ASP A 289 -9.73 -16.42 -2.18
CA ASP A 289 -10.32 -15.22 -1.62
C ASP A 289 -9.25 -14.43 -0.86
N ILE A 290 -8.97 -13.21 -1.32
CA ILE A 290 -7.92 -12.34 -0.78
C ILE A 290 -8.52 -11.05 -0.29
N ARG A 291 -8.38 -10.77 1.01
CA ARG A 291 -8.61 -9.44 1.57
C ARG A 291 -7.30 -8.68 1.56
N TYR A 292 -7.29 -7.54 0.89
CA TYR A 292 -6.14 -6.65 0.87
C TYR A 292 -6.57 -5.20 1.06
N ARG A 293 -5.59 -4.37 1.41
CA ARG A 293 -5.73 -2.91 1.42
C ARG A 293 -4.64 -2.32 0.55
N VAL A 294 -5.02 -1.47 -0.40
CA VAL A 294 -4.05 -0.59 -1.04
C VAL A 294 -3.78 0.53 -0.06
N LEU A 295 -2.52 0.69 0.32
CA LEU A 295 -2.12 1.83 1.12
C LEU A 295 -2.17 3.06 0.22
N GLY A 296 -3.30 3.77 0.26
CA GLY A 296 -3.37 5.12 -0.27
C GLY A 296 -2.59 6.03 0.68
N ALA A 297 -1.32 6.29 0.39
CA ALA A 297 -0.58 7.33 1.10
C ALA A 297 -0.25 8.46 0.14
N THR A 298 -1.11 9.47 0.12
CA THR A 298 -0.63 10.85 0.10
C THR A 298 -1.16 11.49 1.37
N GLY A 299 -0.26 11.84 2.28
CA GLY A 299 -0.55 12.76 3.37
C GLY A 299 0.21 14.03 3.06
N GLU A 300 -0.49 15.15 2.93
CA GLU A 300 0.14 16.46 2.97
C GLU A 300 0.25 16.84 4.45
N TYR A 301 1.48 16.84 4.98
CA TYR A 301 1.73 17.46 6.27
C TYR A 301 1.86 18.96 6.07
N ILE A 302 0.75 19.70 6.23
CA ILE A 302 0.80 21.15 6.33
C ILE A 302 1.17 21.49 7.77
N SER A 303 2.48 21.61 8.04
CA SER A 303 2.92 22.30 9.24
C SER A 303 2.40 23.73 9.21
N LYS A 304 1.64 24.13 10.22
CA LYS A 304 1.44 25.56 10.50
C LYS A 304 2.76 26.08 11.05
N VAL A 305 3.68 26.48 10.17
CA VAL A 305 4.88 27.21 10.57
C VAL A 305 4.44 28.54 11.16
N GLY A 306 4.28 28.58 12.47
CA GLY A 306 4.06 29.78 13.23
C GLY A 306 5.39 30.48 13.46
N GLY A 307 5.80 31.36 12.54
CA GLY A 307 6.88 32.32 12.81
C GLY A 307 7.48 32.95 11.56
N PRO A 308 7.69 34.27 11.53
CA PRO A 308 8.29 34.94 10.38
C PRO A 308 9.79 34.61 10.32
N GLY A 309 10.21 33.94 9.25
CA GLY A 309 11.61 33.94 8.82
C GLY A 309 12.35 32.61 8.95
N SER A 310 12.12 31.70 8.01
CA SER A 310 13.21 30.98 7.33
C SER A 310 12.70 30.45 5.99
N LEU A 311 13.54 30.56 4.94
CA LEU A 311 13.28 29.93 3.65
C LEU A 311 13.48 28.42 3.80
N VAL A 312 12.43 27.71 4.19
CA VAL A 312 12.42 26.25 4.10
C VAL A 312 12.10 25.91 2.66
N ALA A 313 13.10 25.51 1.87
CA ALA A 313 12.85 24.85 0.61
C ALA A 313 12.16 23.52 0.93
N TRP A 314 10.87 23.42 0.60
CA TRP A 314 10.15 22.14 0.66
C TRP A 314 10.91 21.13 -0.19
N GLN A 315 11.56 20.17 0.46
CA GLN A 315 11.96 18.96 -0.24
C GLN A 315 10.74 18.04 -0.26
N SER A 316 10.32 17.67 -1.47
CA SER A 316 9.31 16.63 -1.64
C SER A 316 9.80 15.37 -0.94
N ILE A 317 9.13 14.98 0.15
CA ILE A 317 9.41 13.70 0.80
C ILE A 317 8.66 12.64 0.01
N SER A 318 9.34 12.01 -0.95
CA SER A 318 8.84 10.83 -1.65
C SER A 318 9.38 9.58 -0.97
N TRP A 319 8.49 8.72 -0.48
CA TRP A 319 8.86 7.41 0.07
C TRP A 319 8.65 6.35 -1.01
N ASN A 320 9.65 5.50 -1.25
CA ASN A 320 9.50 4.28 -2.04
C ASN A 320 9.29 3.09 -1.09
N LEU A 321 8.36 2.19 -1.41
CA LEU A 321 7.90 1.07 -0.57
C LEU A 321 9.00 0.07 -0.14
N THR A 322 10.21 0.18 -0.65
CA THR A 322 11.33 -0.74 -0.35
C THR A 322 12.38 -0.18 0.61
N GLU A 323 12.37 1.11 0.95
CA GLU A 323 13.39 1.71 1.82
C GLU A 323 12.78 2.60 2.91
N ARG A 324 13.19 2.39 4.16
CA ARG A 324 13.07 3.42 5.19
C ARG A 324 13.99 4.56 4.81
N SER A 325 13.50 5.80 4.83
CA SER A 325 14.40 6.95 4.93
C SER A 325 15.15 6.82 6.25
N TYR A 326 16.45 6.59 6.20
CA TYR A 326 17.36 6.66 7.35
C TYR A 326 17.75 8.11 7.66
N VAL A 327 16.93 9.09 7.30
CA VAL A 327 17.06 10.41 7.88
C VAL A 327 16.59 10.27 9.31
N SER A 328 17.50 9.82 10.17
CA SER A 328 17.46 10.11 11.58
C SER A 328 17.33 11.62 11.67
N ASP A 329 16.18 12.09 12.09
CA ASP A 329 16.02 13.45 12.56
C ASP A 329 16.76 13.56 13.91
N GLU A 330 18.07 13.34 13.88
CA GLU A 330 18.95 13.73 14.97
C GLU A 330 19.20 15.23 14.78
N PHE A 331 18.29 16.02 15.35
CA PHE A 331 18.65 17.33 15.84
C PHE A 331 19.80 17.15 16.84
N ASN A 332 21.04 17.18 16.36
CA ASN A 332 22.21 17.41 17.19
C ASN A 332 22.15 18.85 17.71
N GLY A 333 21.39 19.04 18.79
CA GLY A 333 21.42 20.24 19.60
C GLY A 333 22.57 20.16 20.60
N VAL A 334 23.48 21.15 20.54
CA VAL A 334 24.25 21.60 21.70
C VAL A 334 23.37 22.52 22.53
#